data_AF-A0A7V1LZV9-F1
#
_entry.id   AF-A0A7V1LZV9-F1
#
_cell.length_a   1.000
_cell.length_b   1.000
_cell.length_c   1.000
_cell.angle_alpha   90.00
_cell.angle_beta   90.00
_cell.angle_gamma   90.00
#
_symmetry.space_group_name_H-M   'P 1'
#
loop_
_entity.id
_entity.type
_entity.pdbx_description
1 polymer ?
#
loop_
_entity_poly.entity_id
_entity_poly.type
_entity_poly.pdbx_seq_one_letter_code
_entity_poly.pdbx_strand_id
1 'polypeptide(L)'
;NSAGTEGPIVQIGAVAGSVFGQKLRLSREHMQTLVGCGAAAGISSIFNAPIAGVFFVLEILIRDFSVKAFAPIVVASVFSEATTQAILGQNEALFATHEALHGYTFRLVELPSFVMLGVICGLVAVAFNKLLHFAEDFYDDLKIPELIKPISGGLLLGAIGLVFVVMVNRMYSGEPVHVPQFYGNGYNTIRELLSPSAYADGSIVAQSIWLLVALVVLKTIATSITLGSGGSGGVFAPGLFLGATAGAAFGIVLERLGLMPEGGSPAAYALVGMAAVIAGATHATLTSILILFEMTRNTYVLLPIMLAAVVATVIASVVEKDSIYTFKLRREGVLLGAARDIVLLRQIPVTSVPIEPLPEEPVFASDPLGKLVTLHAHYHVPDFAVVDQDGSYIGMVTGHDMRTALIDREAIPLLLVAELLRTDLPTIHPGETLDVVVDRFAEHDVSSLCLVTAGDKPRPIGLITRGKVMSRYRQALANS
;
A
#
# COMPACT_ATOMS: atom_id res chain seq x y z
N ASN A 1 14.75 -18.02 -10.59
CA ASN A 1 13.88 -17.00 -9.95
C ASN A 1 14.80 -16.02 -9.20
N SER A 2 14.49 -14.72 -9.22
CA SER A 2 15.22 -13.64 -8.51
C SER A 2 14.35 -12.89 -7.48
N ALA A 3 13.08 -13.26 -7.34
CA ALA A 3 12.12 -12.63 -6.44
C ALA A 3 12.15 -13.25 -5.03
N GLY A 4 11.61 -12.51 -4.07
CA GLY A 4 11.47 -12.96 -2.69
C GLY A 4 10.22 -13.81 -2.46
N THR A 5 10.13 -14.51 -1.33
CA THR A 5 8.99 -15.36 -0.97
C THR A 5 7.94 -14.63 -0.13
N GLU A 6 8.20 -13.37 0.22
CA GLU A 6 7.42 -12.62 1.21
C GLU A 6 6.06 -12.18 0.66
N GLY A 7 6.00 -11.75 -0.60
CA GLY A 7 4.75 -11.37 -1.25
C GLY A 7 3.71 -12.50 -1.25
N PRO A 8 4.06 -13.71 -1.72
CA PRO A 8 3.17 -14.87 -1.63
C PRO A 8 2.74 -15.22 -0.21
N ILE A 9 3.63 -15.12 0.79
CA ILE A 9 3.28 -15.40 2.19
C ILE A 9 2.26 -14.40 2.74
N VAL A 10 2.40 -13.11 2.42
CA VAL A 10 1.39 -12.09 2.76
C VAL A 10 0.03 -12.47 2.20
N GLN A 11 -0.01 -12.88 0.93
CA GLN A 11 -1.25 -13.27 0.26
C GLN A 11 -1.87 -14.53 0.87
N ILE A 12 -1.07 -15.55 1.17
CA ILE A 12 -1.55 -16.78 1.83
C ILE A 12 -2.16 -16.45 3.20
N GLY A 13 -1.48 -15.61 3.99
CA GLY A 13 -2.00 -15.13 5.27
C GLY A 13 -3.31 -14.36 5.12
N ALA A 14 -3.34 -13.39 4.20
CA ALA A 14 -4.52 -12.60 3.87
C ALA A 14 -5.72 -13.47 3.44
N VAL A 15 -5.48 -14.51 2.63
CA VAL A 15 -6.50 -15.47 2.21
C VAL A 15 -7.04 -16.26 3.41
N ALA A 16 -6.17 -16.73 4.31
CA ALA A 16 -6.62 -17.41 5.52
C ALA A 16 -7.53 -16.51 6.38
N GLY A 17 -7.15 -15.24 6.56
CA GLY A 17 -7.98 -14.23 7.21
C GLY A 17 -9.32 -14.01 6.53
N SER A 18 -9.32 -13.91 5.19
CA SER A 18 -10.54 -13.73 4.39
C SER A 18 -11.49 -14.93 4.51
N VAL A 19 -10.98 -16.16 4.37
CA VAL A 19 -11.77 -17.39 4.49
C VAL A 19 -12.45 -17.47 5.85
N PHE A 20 -11.72 -17.13 6.92
CA PHE A 20 -12.28 -17.10 8.27
C PHE A 20 -13.36 -16.03 8.44
N GLY A 21 -13.12 -14.81 7.93
CA GLY A 21 -14.10 -13.73 7.94
C GLY A 21 -15.37 -14.04 7.16
N GLN A 22 -15.24 -14.70 6.00
CA GLN A 22 -16.38 -15.11 5.17
C GLN A 22 -17.21 -16.18 5.87
N LYS A 23 -16.56 -17.16 6.51
CA LYS A 23 -17.24 -18.20 7.30
C LYS A 23 -18.04 -17.61 8.46
N LEU A 24 -17.55 -16.54 9.08
CA LEU A 24 -18.22 -15.81 10.16
C LEU A 24 -19.22 -14.75 9.68
N ARG A 25 -19.35 -14.52 8.36
CA ARG A 25 -20.24 -13.52 7.74
C ARG A 25 -20.05 -12.11 8.31
N LEU A 26 -18.79 -11.72 8.55
CA LEU A 26 -18.49 -10.41 9.14
C LEU A 26 -18.74 -9.26 8.16
N SER A 27 -18.97 -8.06 8.73
CA SER A 27 -19.08 -6.82 7.95
C SER A 27 -17.77 -6.48 7.23
N ARG A 28 -17.84 -5.56 6.26
CA ARG A 28 -16.69 -5.17 5.42
C ARG A 28 -15.51 -4.62 6.24
N GLU A 29 -15.79 -3.78 7.24
CA GLU A 29 -14.77 -3.22 8.14
C GLU A 29 -14.02 -4.35 8.89
N HIS A 30 -14.75 -5.28 9.49
CA HIS A 30 -14.16 -6.41 10.20
C HIS A 30 -13.44 -7.40 9.26
N MET A 31 -13.91 -7.56 8.03
CA MET A 31 -13.24 -8.36 7.01
C MET A 31 -11.86 -7.80 6.68
N GLN A 32 -11.74 -6.48 6.47
CA GLN A 32 -10.46 -5.84 6.20
C GLN A 32 -9.48 -6.05 7.35
N THR A 33 -9.95 -5.93 8.59
CA THR A 33 -9.14 -6.20 9.79
C THR A 33 -8.66 -7.66 9.83
N LEU A 34 -9.51 -8.65 9.55
CA LEU A 34 -9.11 -10.06 9.53
C LEU A 34 -8.12 -10.40 8.41
N VAL A 35 -8.32 -9.83 7.22
CA VAL A 35 -7.35 -9.94 6.12
C VAL A 35 -6.01 -9.34 6.54
N GLY A 36 -6.03 -8.19 7.22
CA GLY A 36 -4.86 -7.58 7.84
C GLY A 36 -4.18 -8.46 8.88
N CYS A 37 -4.93 -9.09 9.79
CA CYS A 37 -4.38 -10.02 10.77
C CYS A 37 -3.62 -11.17 10.11
N GLY A 38 -4.19 -11.76 9.05
CA GLY A 38 -3.55 -12.84 8.30
C GLY A 38 -2.28 -12.37 7.57
N ALA A 39 -2.34 -11.22 6.91
CA ALA A 39 -1.18 -10.62 6.24
C ALA A 39 -0.05 -10.31 7.23
N ALA A 40 -0.37 -9.72 8.38
CA ALA A 40 0.61 -9.37 9.41
C ALA A 40 1.24 -10.62 10.03
N ALA A 41 0.45 -11.67 10.29
CA ALA A 41 0.97 -12.97 10.71
C ALA A 41 1.96 -13.57 9.69
N GLY A 42 1.63 -13.49 8.40
CA GLY A 42 2.52 -13.92 7.31
C GLY A 42 3.86 -13.16 7.31
N ILE A 43 3.83 -11.83 7.39
CA ILE A 43 5.06 -11.01 7.45
C ILE A 43 5.86 -11.29 8.72
N SER A 44 5.19 -11.41 9.87
CA SER A 44 5.83 -11.66 11.16
C SER A 44 6.63 -12.96 11.11
N SER A 45 5.99 -14.05 10.66
CA SER A 45 6.60 -15.38 10.63
C SER A 45 7.75 -15.53 9.63
N ILE A 46 7.72 -14.85 8.48
CA ILE A 46 8.83 -14.95 7.51
C ILE A 46 10.06 -14.15 7.93
N PHE A 47 9.88 -13.02 8.62
CA PHE A 47 10.97 -12.11 8.96
C PHE A 47 11.41 -12.16 10.42
N ASN A 48 10.70 -12.89 11.30
CA ASN A 48 10.86 -12.77 12.74
C ASN A 48 10.70 -11.31 13.20
N ALA A 49 9.66 -10.65 12.68
CA ALA A 49 9.47 -9.20 12.77
C ALA A 49 7.99 -8.83 13.01
N PRO A 50 7.46 -9.09 14.22
CA PRO A 50 6.04 -8.87 14.52
C PRO A 50 5.62 -7.40 14.51
N ILE A 51 6.45 -6.49 15.01
CA ILE A 51 6.10 -5.05 15.04
C ILE A 51 6.04 -4.54 13.60
N ALA A 52 7.06 -4.86 12.82
CA ALA A 52 7.12 -4.58 11.41
C ALA A 52 5.92 -5.13 10.62
N GLY A 53 5.48 -6.36 10.91
CA GLY A 53 4.31 -6.96 10.29
C GLY A 53 3.03 -6.16 10.53
N VAL A 54 2.85 -5.64 11.74
CA VAL A 54 1.72 -4.75 12.06
C VAL A 54 1.79 -3.48 11.22
N PHE A 55 2.92 -2.77 11.26
CA PHE A 55 3.06 -1.51 10.53
C PHE A 55 3.02 -1.69 9.02
N PHE A 56 3.50 -2.81 8.48
CA PHE A 56 3.34 -3.15 7.07
C PHE A 56 1.86 -3.14 6.67
N VAL A 57 1.00 -3.78 7.47
CA VAL A 57 -0.44 -3.82 7.18
C VAL A 57 -1.08 -2.45 7.32
N LEU A 58 -0.73 -1.69 8.36
CA LEU A 58 -1.34 -0.37 8.59
C LEU A 58 -0.86 0.68 7.58
N GLU A 59 0.40 0.64 7.16
CA GLU A 59 1.00 1.63 6.26
C GLU A 59 0.78 1.30 4.78
N ILE A 60 0.82 0.01 4.38
CA ILE A 60 0.73 -0.41 2.97
C ILE A 60 -0.66 -0.98 2.63
N LEU A 61 -1.19 -1.92 3.41
CA LEU A 61 -2.38 -2.68 3.00
C LEU A 61 -3.70 -1.96 3.32
N ILE A 62 -3.93 -1.65 4.60
CA ILE A 62 -5.18 -1.04 5.07
C ILE A 62 -5.12 0.48 4.93
N ARG A 63 -3.94 1.08 5.15
CA ARG A 63 -3.73 2.55 5.12
C ARG A 63 -4.61 3.29 6.13
N ASP A 64 -4.90 2.64 7.25
CA ASP A 64 -5.66 3.17 8.39
C ASP A 64 -4.90 2.85 9.69
N PHE A 65 -4.79 3.85 10.55
CA PHE A 65 -4.15 3.74 11.87
C PHE A 65 -5.18 3.68 13.01
N SER A 66 -6.43 3.30 12.72
CA SER A 66 -7.47 3.17 13.73
C SER A 66 -7.12 2.13 14.80
N VAL A 67 -7.41 2.47 16.06
CA VAL A 67 -7.14 1.60 17.22
C VAL A 67 -7.90 0.27 17.11
N LYS A 68 -9.07 0.28 16.45
CA LYS A 68 -9.90 -0.90 16.22
C LYS A 68 -9.20 -1.96 15.36
N ALA A 69 -8.47 -1.55 14.33
CA ALA A 69 -7.69 -2.46 13.50
C ALA A 69 -6.36 -2.83 14.17
N PHE A 70 -5.73 -1.89 14.87
CA PHE A 70 -4.41 -2.07 15.49
C PHE A 70 -4.33 -3.28 16.43
N ALA A 71 -5.19 -3.34 17.44
CA ALA A 71 -5.13 -4.37 18.49
C ALA A 71 -5.20 -5.82 17.95
N PRO A 72 -6.19 -6.21 17.13
CA PRO A 72 -6.27 -7.58 16.62
C PRO A 72 -5.09 -7.94 15.70
N ILE A 73 -4.57 -6.99 14.92
CA ILE A 73 -3.42 -7.20 14.03
C ILE A 73 -2.15 -7.47 14.86
N VAL A 74 -1.94 -6.72 15.95
CA VAL A 74 -0.83 -6.96 16.89
C VAL A 74 -0.93 -8.35 17.50
N VAL A 75 -2.11 -8.74 17.99
CA VAL A 75 -2.32 -10.07 18.58
C VAL A 75 -1.98 -11.16 17.57
N ALA A 76 -2.51 -11.08 16.34
CA ALA A 76 -2.23 -12.07 15.31
C ALA A 76 -0.73 -12.17 14.97
N SER A 77 -0.04 -11.04 14.87
CA SER A 77 1.40 -10.96 14.60
C SER A 77 2.24 -11.63 15.70
N VAL A 78 1.94 -11.31 16.97
CA VAL A 78 2.62 -11.89 18.12
C VAL A 78 2.38 -13.40 18.22
N PHE A 79 1.15 -13.87 18.02
CA PHE A 79 0.84 -15.29 18.05
C PHE A 79 1.54 -16.06 16.92
N SER A 80 1.60 -15.46 15.72
CA SER A 80 2.31 -16.05 14.58
C SER A 80 3.80 -16.19 14.87
N GLU A 81 4.42 -15.16 15.42
CA GLU A 81 5.83 -15.19 15.77
C GLU A 81 6.14 -16.18 16.90
N ALA A 82 5.36 -16.13 17.99
CA ALA A 82 5.51 -17.07 19.10
C ALA A 82 5.37 -18.54 18.64
N THR A 83 4.44 -18.81 17.72
CA THR A 83 4.26 -20.14 17.12
C THR A 83 5.47 -20.53 16.27
N THR A 84 5.99 -19.60 15.46
CA THR A 84 7.16 -19.82 14.60
C THR A 84 8.39 -20.16 15.45
N GLN A 85 8.65 -19.40 16.51
CA GLN A 85 9.74 -19.64 17.45
C GLN A 85 9.58 -20.97 18.20
N ALA A 86 8.36 -21.30 18.63
CA ALA A 86 8.09 -22.57 19.30
C ALA A 86 8.35 -23.79 18.41
N ILE A 87 8.05 -23.68 17.11
CA ILE A 87 8.28 -24.76 16.12
C ILE A 87 9.75 -24.87 15.72
N LEU A 88 10.38 -23.74 15.40
CA LEU A 88 11.77 -23.72 14.91
C LEU A 88 12.79 -23.88 16.05
N GLY A 89 12.40 -23.62 17.30
CA GLY A 89 13.29 -23.68 18.46
C GLY A 89 14.42 -22.63 18.43
N GLN A 90 14.29 -21.62 17.56
CA GLN A 90 15.29 -20.57 17.35
C GLN A 90 14.63 -19.20 17.50
N ASN A 91 15.34 -18.30 18.18
CA ASN A 91 14.95 -16.90 18.31
C ASN A 91 16.11 -16.02 17.82
N GLU A 92 16.58 -16.27 16.61
CA GLU A 92 17.61 -15.46 15.96
C GLU A 92 16.99 -14.54 14.90
N ALA A 93 17.51 -13.33 14.81
CA ALA A 93 17.13 -12.39 13.77
C ALA A 93 17.66 -12.90 12.41
N LEU A 94 16.91 -12.65 11.32
CA LEU A 94 17.27 -13.17 10.00
C LEU A 94 18.68 -12.75 9.53
N PHE A 95 19.09 -11.54 9.94
CA PHE A 95 20.40 -10.94 9.71
C PHE A 95 21.10 -10.60 11.03
N ALA A 96 21.05 -11.51 12.02
CA ALA A 96 21.78 -11.36 13.27
C ALA A 96 23.29 -11.30 13.01
N THR A 97 23.90 -10.12 13.13
CA THR A 97 25.35 -9.95 13.09
C THR A 97 25.93 -10.23 14.48
N HIS A 98 26.47 -11.43 14.68
CA HIS A 98 27.11 -11.87 15.93
C HIS A 98 28.45 -11.18 16.20
N GLU A 99 29.11 -10.67 15.16
CA GLU A 99 30.34 -9.85 15.23
C GLU A 99 30.03 -8.36 15.45
N ALA A 100 28.92 -8.06 16.14
CA ALA A 100 28.20 -6.81 16.00
C ALA A 100 29.09 -5.55 16.05
N LEU A 101 28.61 -4.52 15.36
CA LEU A 101 28.96 -3.10 15.46
C LEU A 101 28.80 -2.55 16.91
N HIS A 102 29.11 -3.35 17.93
CA HIS A 102 29.13 -3.03 19.34
C HIS A 102 30.12 -1.89 19.54
N GLY A 103 29.58 -0.70 19.80
CA GLY A 103 30.36 0.52 19.95
C GLY A 103 30.24 1.50 18.78
N TYR A 104 29.50 1.16 17.70
CA TYR A 104 29.10 2.16 16.72
C TYR A 104 28.26 3.24 17.42
N THR A 105 28.77 4.45 17.40
CA THR A 105 28.09 5.61 17.94
C THR A 105 27.86 6.55 16.79
N PHE A 106 26.58 6.78 16.47
CA PHE A 106 26.23 7.70 15.41
C PHE A 106 26.72 9.10 15.75
N ARG A 107 27.58 9.67 14.90
CA ARG A 107 28.16 11.01 15.10
C ARG A 107 27.58 11.99 14.08
N LEU A 108 27.49 13.27 14.45
CA LEU A 108 26.96 14.31 13.54
C LEU A 108 27.75 14.41 12.23
N VAL A 109 29.05 14.08 12.25
CA VAL A 109 29.92 14.08 11.05
C VAL A 109 29.48 13.05 10.00
N GLU A 110 28.72 12.03 10.37
CA GLU A 110 28.18 11.01 9.48
C GLU A 110 26.85 11.44 8.82
N LEU A 111 26.23 12.53 9.27
CA LEU A 111 24.96 13.00 8.70
C LEU A 111 25.03 13.19 7.18
N PRO A 112 26.06 13.89 6.62
CA PRO A 112 26.11 14.12 5.17
C PRO A 112 26.25 12.82 4.37
N SER A 113 27.00 11.83 4.87
CA SER A 113 27.19 10.56 4.17
C SER A 113 25.91 9.74 4.14
N PHE A 114 25.13 9.70 5.23
CA PHE A 114 23.85 9.00 5.26
C PHE A 114 22.74 9.73 4.49
N VAL A 115 22.75 11.06 4.44
CA VAL A 115 21.87 11.81 3.53
C VAL A 115 22.19 11.46 2.07
N MET A 116 23.47 11.46 1.70
CA MET A 116 23.90 11.07 0.36
C MET A 116 23.53 9.62 0.04
N LEU A 117 23.73 8.69 0.98
CA LEU A 117 23.28 7.30 0.83
C LEU A 117 21.77 7.23 0.58
N GLY A 118 20.97 7.97 1.35
CA GLY A 118 19.52 8.06 1.15
C GLY A 118 19.15 8.55 -0.25
N VAL A 119 19.86 9.55 -0.78
CA VAL A 119 19.66 10.02 -2.16
C VAL A 119 19.98 8.91 -3.17
N ILE A 120 21.12 8.25 -3.04
CA ILE A 120 21.52 7.15 -3.93
C ILE A 120 20.50 6.00 -3.87
N CYS A 121 20.11 5.57 -2.68
CA CYS A 121 19.12 4.51 -2.47
C CYS A 121 17.74 4.89 -3.00
N GLY A 122 17.31 6.14 -2.86
CA GLY A 122 16.08 6.65 -3.46
C GLY A 122 16.11 6.57 -4.99
N LEU A 123 17.23 6.93 -5.63
CA LEU A 123 17.39 6.79 -7.08
C LEU A 123 17.44 5.31 -7.53
N VAL A 124 18.08 4.44 -6.76
CA VAL A 124 18.08 2.99 -7.00
C VAL A 124 16.66 2.43 -6.91
N ALA A 125 15.89 2.85 -5.91
CA ALA A 125 14.50 2.45 -5.75
C ALA A 125 13.63 2.90 -6.94
N VAL A 126 13.77 4.14 -7.39
CA VAL A 126 13.07 4.64 -8.60
C VAL A 126 13.45 3.85 -9.84
N ALA A 127 14.74 3.56 -10.03
CA ALA A 127 15.19 2.75 -11.16
C ALA A 127 14.59 1.33 -11.11
N PHE A 128 14.50 0.76 -9.92
CA PHE A 128 13.89 -0.55 -9.70
C PHE A 128 12.39 -0.56 -10.00
N ASN A 129 11.64 0.40 -9.47
CA ASN A 129 10.20 0.55 -9.73
C ASN A 129 9.93 0.71 -11.23
N LYS A 130 10.63 1.65 -11.89
CA LYS A 130 10.46 1.91 -13.32
C LYS A 130 10.79 0.70 -14.19
N LEU A 131 11.88 -0.02 -13.90
CA LEU A 131 12.23 -1.19 -14.69
C LEU A 131 11.26 -2.35 -14.46
N LEU A 132 10.78 -2.53 -13.23
CA LEU A 132 9.75 -3.52 -12.93
C LEU A 132 8.46 -3.21 -13.70
N HIS A 133 7.94 -1.99 -13.59
CA HIS A 133 6.72 -1.59 -14.31
C HIS A 133 6.90 -1.69 -15.84
N PHE A 134 8.06 -1.29 -16.36
CA PHE A 134 8.38 -1.46 -17.77
C PHE A 134 8.38 -2.93 -18.20
N ALA A 135 8.97 -3.82 -17.40
CA ALA A 135 8.99 -5.24 -17.70
C ALA A 135 7.59 -5.85 -17.65
N GLU A 136 6.77 -5.48 -16.66
CA GLU A 136 5.36 -5.89 -16.59
C GLU A 136 4.59 -5.44 -17.83
N ASP A 137 4.71 -4.18 -18.22
CA ASP A 137 4.06 -3.64 -19.43
C ASP A 137 4.51 -4.34 -20.70
N PHE A 138 5.82 -4.56 -20.83
CA PHE A 138 6.38 -5.28 -21.97
C PHE A 138 5.79 -6.69 -22.09
N TYR A 139 5.67 -7.43 -20.97
CA TYR A 139 5.10 -8.77 -20.99
C TYR A 139 3.57 -8.77 -21.14
N ASP A 140 2.86 -7.76 -20.65
CA ASP A 140 1.42 -7.60 -20.82
C ASP A 140 1.06 -7.32 -22.29
N ASP A 141 1.87 -6.49 -22.97
CA ASP A 141 1.70 -6.14 -24.39
C ASP A 141 2.09 -7.29 -25.36
N LEU A 142 2.91 -8.24 -24.89
CA LEU A 142 3.28 -9.41 -25.70
C LEU A 142 2.07 -10.32 -25.94
N LYS A 143 1.70 -10.43 -27.22
CA LYS A 143 0.65 -11.34 -27.73
C LYS A 143 1.11 -12.80 -27.80
N ILE A 144 1.65 -13.32 -26.70
CA ILE A 144 2.04 -14.72 -26.54
C ILE A 144 1.16 -15.40 -25.48
N PRO A 145 0.93 -16.72 -25.56
CA PRO A 145 0.19 -17.47 -24.54
C PRO A 145 0.76 -17.24 -23.14
N GLU A 146 -0.12 -17.12 -22.13
CA GLU A 146 0.27 -16.81 -20.74
C GLU A 146 1.30 -17.80 -20.18
N LEU A 147 1.21 -19.08 -20.53
CA LEU A 147 2.17 -20.10 -20.09
C LEU A 147 3.58 -19.90 -20.67
N ILE A 148 3.70 -19.25 -21.83
CA ILE A 148 4.99 -19.02 -22.50
C ILE A 148 5.73 -17.83 -21.88
N LYS A 149 5.00 -16.86 -21.30
CA LYS A 149 5.62 -15.68 -20.67
C LYS A 149 6.62 -16.11 -19.57
N PRO A 150 6.28 -16.94 -18.56
CA PRO A 150 7.24 -17.36 -17.52
C PRO A 150 8.40 -18.20 -18.08
N ILE A 151 8.14 -19.02 -19.09
CA ILE A 151 9.19 -19.83 -19.75
C ILE A 151 10.22 -18.91 -20.40
N SER A 152 9.77 -17.88 -21.13
CA SER A 152 10.66 -16.92 -21.77
C SER A 152 11.48 -16.11 -20.75
N GLY A 153 10.85 -15.69 -19.64
CA GLY A 153 11.54 -15.03 -18.54
C GLY A 153 12.58 -15.94 -17.86
N GLY A 154 12.23 -17.22 -17.65
CA GLY A 154 13.14 -18.23 -17.11
C GLY A 154 14.36 -18.48 -18.01
N LEU A 155 14.15 -18.60 -19.33
CA LEU A 155 15.23 -18.77 -20.31
C LEU A 155 16.14 -17.55 -20.37
N LEU A 156 15.58 -16.34 -20.41
CA LEU A 156 16.34 -15.10 -20.42
C LEU A 156 17.15 -14.94 -19.13
N LEU A 157 16.54 -15.21 -17.97
CA LEU A 157 17.23 -15.19 -16.69
C LEU A 157 18.36 -16.23 -16.63
N GLY A 158 18.14 -17.43 -17.18
CA GLY A 158 19.14 -18.48 -17.32
C GLY A 158 20.34 -18.05 -18.17
N ALA A 159 20.08 -17.41 -19.32
CA ALA A 159 21.12 -16.88 -20.19
C ALA A 159 21.96 -15.79 -19.50
N ILE A 160 21.30 -14.83 -18.81
CA ILE A 160 21.99 -13.78 -18.04
C ILE A 160 22.86 -14.40 -16.95
N GLY A 161 22.36 -15.41 -16.24
CA GLY A 161 23.13 -16.13 -15.22
C GLY A 161 24.35 -16.87 -15.77
N LEU A 162 24.20 -17.53 -16.92
CA LEU A 162 25.32 -18.21 -17.60
C LEU A 162 26.41 -17.23 -18.00
N VAL A 163 26.03 -16.11 -18.64
CA VAL A 163 26.97 -15.05 -19.03
C VAL A 163 27.70 -14.49 -17.81
N PHE A 164 26.97 -14.23 -16.73
CA PHE A 164 27.55 -13.75 -15.48
C PHE A 164 28.59 -14.73 -14.90
N VAL A 165 28.23 -16.01 -14.76
CA VAL A 165 29.13 -17.06 -14.25
C VAL A 165 30.40 -17.16 -15.09
N VAL A 166 30.26 -17.20 -16.42
CA VAL A 166 31.42 -17.27 -17.34
C VAL A 166 32.29 -16.02 -17.23
N MET A 167 31.68 -14.84 -17.14
CA MET A 167 32.41 -13.58 -17.05
C MET A 167 33.18 -13.45 -15.71
N VAL A 168 32.53 -13.73 -14.59
CA VAL A 168 33.14 -13.63 -13.26
C VAL A 168 34.25 -14.65 -13.10
N ASN A 169 34.04 -15.91 -13.49
CA ASN A 169 35.07 -16.95 -13.39
C ASN A 169 36.25 -16.74 -14.35
N ARG A 170 36.08 -15.96 -15.43
CA ARG A 170 37.20 -15.54 -16.28
C ARG A 170 37.98 -14.37 -15.69
N MET A 171 37.31 -13.49 -14.96
CA MET A 171 37.90 -12.27 -14.40
C MET A 171 38.61 -12.52 -13.07
N TYR A 172 38.16 -13.51 -12.29
CA TYR A 172 38.68 -13.82 -10.96
C TYR A 172 39.26 -15.24 -10.92
N SER A 173 40.52 -15.37 -10.53
CA SER A 173 41.23 -16.66 -10.39
C SER A 173 40.94 -17.39 -9.07
N GLY A 174 39.87 -17.03 -8.37
CA GLY A 174 39.48 -17.61 -7.08
C GLY A 174 38.63 -18.87 -7.23
N GLU A 175 37.94 -19.23 -6.14
CA GLU A 175 36.94 -20.31 -6.17
C GLU A 175 35.85 -19.99 -7.21
N PRO A 176 35.52 -20.95 -8.10
CA PRO A 176 34.56 -20.71 -9.16
C PRO A 176 33.17 -20.42 -8.59
N VAL A 177 32.58 -19.32 -9.06
CA VAL A 177 31.18 -18.98 -8.78
C VAL A 177 30.29 -19.92 -9.59
N HIS A 178 29.53 -20.77 -8.89
CA HIS A 178 28.61 -21.71 -9.53
C HIS A 178 27.19 -21.16 -9.69
N VAL A 179 26.78 -20.26 -8.81
CA VAL A 179 25.43 -19.68 -8.78
C VAL A 179 25.54 -18.16 -8.77
N PRO A 180 24.88 -17.44 -9.71
CA PRO A 180 24.85 -15.99 -9.67
C PRO A 180 24.25 -15.47 -8.36
N GLN A 181 24.91 -14.52 -7.70
CA GLN A 181 24.47 -13.97 -6.41
C GLN A 181 23.11 -13.26 -6.49
N PHE A 182 22.72 -12.80 -7.69
CA PHE A 182 21.42 -12.16 -7.89
C PHE A 182 20.25 -13.17 -8.02
N TYR A 183 20.51 -14.48 -8.03
CA TYR A 183 19.45 -15.48 -7.98
C TYR A 183 18.85 -15.64 -6.58
N GLY A 184 17.60 -16.12 -6.51
CA GLY A 184 16.86 -16.33 -5.27
C GLY A 184 16.61 -15.03 -4.49
N ASN A 185 16.50 -15.14 -3.17
CA ASN A 185 16.29 -14.00 -2.27
C ASN A 185 17.55 -13.14 -2.03
N GLY A 186 18.74 -13.69 -2.30
CA GLY A 186 20.02 -13.00 -2.08
C GLY A 186 20.46 -12.88 -0.62
N TYR A 187 19.84 -13.62 0.32
CA TYR A 187 20.14 -13.50 1.75
C TYR A 187 21.57 -13.87 2.12
N ASN A 188 22.20 -14.80 1.39
CA ASN A 188 23.61 -15.15 1.62
C ASN A 188 24.53 -13.96 1.32
N THR A 189 24.31 -13.28 0.20
CA THR A 189 25.07 -12.07 -0.17
C THR A 189 24.80 -10.93 0.80
N ILE A 190 23.56 -10.76 1.26
CA ILE A 190 23.25 -9.76 2.29
C ILE A 190 24.05 -10.07 3.57
N ARG A 191 24.02 -11.32 4.06
CA ARG A 191 24.78 -11.70 5.27
C ARG A 191 26.28 -11.47 5.12
N GLU A 192 26.83 -11.78 3.96
CA GLU A 192 28.23 -11.50 3.61
C GLU A 192 28.53 -10.00 3.69
N LEU A 193 27.70 -9.15 3.09
CA LEU A 193 27.88 -7.68 3.10
C LEU A 193 27.64 -7.03 4.46
N LEU A 194 26.92 -7.70 5.36
CA LEU A 194 26.68 -7.23 6.72
C LEU A 194 27.78 -7.67 7.71
N SER A 195 28.64 -8.60 7.32
CA SER A 195 29.75 -9.07 8.13
C SER A 195 30.98 -8.16 7.94
N PRO A 196 31.50 -7.51 9.01
CA PRO A 196 32.72 -6.72 8.92
C PRO A 196 33.94 -7.54 8.48
N SER A 197 34.04 -8.82 8.89
CA SER A 197 35.15 -9.70 8.51
C SER A 197 35.18 -9.98 7.00
N ALA A 198 34.04 -9.97 6.31
CA ALA A 198 34.01 -10.10 4.84
C ALA A 198 34.84 -9.01 4.13
N TYR A 199 34.88 -7.79 4.68
CA TYR A 199 35.68 -6.69 4.12
C TYR A 199 37.16 -6.81 4.47
N ALA A 200 37.51 -7.45 5.59
CA ALA A 200 38.89 -7.68 6.02
C ALA A 200 39.53 -8.89 5.32
N ASP A 201 38.78 -9.98 5.15
CA ASP A 201 39.29 -11.28 4.68
C ASP A 201 39.43 -11.40 3.15
N GLY A 202 39.16 -10.33 2.41
CA GLY A 202 39.34 -10.36 0.96
C GLY A 202 38.13 -10.89 0.18
N SER A 203 36.90 -10.86 0.73
CA SER A 203 35.73 -11.28 -0.05
C SER A 203 35.68 -10.49 -1.36
N ILE A 204 35.61 -11.24 -2.47
CA ILE A 204 35.52 -10.67 -3.82
C ILE A 204 34.28 -9.78 -3.92
N VAL A 205 33.16 -10.18 -3.30
CA VAL A 205 31.91 -9.42 -3.34
C VAL A 205 32.03 -8.16 -2.47
N ALA A 206 32.54 -8.30 -1.25
CA ALA A 206 32.63 -7.20 -0.30
C ALA A 206 33.71 -6.15 -0.66
N GLN A 207 34.70 -6.50 -1.48
CA GLN A 207 35.78 -5.57 -1.85
C GLN A 207 35.66 -4.98 -3.27
N SER A 208 34.84 -5.58 -4.15
CA SER A 208 34.75 -5.19 -5.56
C SER A 208 33.57 -4.25 -5.83
N ILE A 209 33.83 -2.94 -5.88
CA ILE A 209 32.83 -1.91 -6.21
C ILE A 209 32.16 -2.22 -7.56
N TRP A 210 32.93 -2.60 -8.58
CA TRP A 210 32.41 -2.98 -9.90
C TRP A 210 31.39 -4.12 -9.79
N LEU A 211 31.70 -5.16 -9.02
CA LEU A 211 30.81 -6.31 -8.85
C LEU A 211 29.53 -5.91 -8.12
N LEU A 212 29.62 -5.07 -7.08
CA LEU A 212 28.44 -4.59 -6.36
C LEU A 212 27.52 -3.75 -7.25
N VAL A 213 28.07 -2.85 -8.06
CA VAL A 213 27.30 -2.08 -9.04
C VAL A 213 26.67 -3.00 -10.09
N ALA A 214 27.42 -3.99 -10.58
CA ALA A 214 26.88 -4.99 -11.50
C ALA A 214 25.73 -5.80 -10.84
N LEU A 215 25.84 -6.15 -9.56
CA LEU A 215 24.81 -6.85 -8.81
C LEU A 215 23.55 -6.00 -8.61
N VAL A 216 23.68 -4.69 -8.37
CA VAL A 216 22.52 -3.77 -8.35
C VAL A 216 21.78 -3.82 -9.68
N VAL A 217 22.49 -3.67 -10.80
CA VAL A 217 21.90 -3.68 -12.14
C VAL A 217 21.29 -5.03 -12.48
N LEU A 218 22.03 -6.12 -12.27
CA LEU A 218 21.61 -7.47 -12.60
C LEU A 218 20.44 -7.94 -11.74
N LYS A 219 20.43 -7.63 -10.44
CA LYS A 219 19.30 -7.96 -9.56
C LYS A 219 18.04 -7.22 -9.97
N THR A 220 18.17 -5.94 -10.32
CA THR A 220 17.07 -5.12 -10.85
C THR A 220 16.49 -5.77 -12.10
N ILE A 221 17.32 -6.04 -13.11
CA ILE A 221 16.90 -6.69 -14.36
C ILE A 221 16.30 -8.08 -14.11
N ALA A 222 16.98 -8.91 -13.33
CA ALA A 222 16.57 -10.29 -13.06
C ALA A 222 15.21 -10.36 -12.34
N THR A 223 14.98 -9.46 -11.39
CA THR A 223 13.72 -9.39 -10.64
C THR A 223 12.60 -8.86 -11.53
N SER A 224 12.85 -7.82 -12.32
CA SER A 224 11.89 -7.27 -13.29
C SER A 224 11.49 -8.32 -14.34
N ILE A 225 12.44 -9.09 -14.89
CA ILE A 225 12.14 -10.20 -15.82
C ILE A 225 11.32 -11.29 -15.11
N THR A 226 11.73 -11.67 -13.89
CA THR A 226 11.04 -12.72 -13.13
C THR A 226 9.57 -12.36 -12.91
N LEU A 227 9.30 -11.19 -12.34
CA LEU A 227 7.94 -10.77 -11.98
C LEU A 227 7.14 -10.35 -13.22
N GLY A 228 7.74 -9.59 -14.14
CA GLY A 228 7.10 -9.16 -15.37
C GLY A 228 6.67 -10.33 -16.25
N SER A 229 7.46 -11.41 -16.32
CA SER A 229 7.11 -12.60 -17.11
C SER A 229 5.99 -13.46 -16.51
N GLY A 230 5.45 -13.11 -15.34
CA GLY A 230 4.42 -13.88 -14.63
C GLY A 230 4.96 -14.87 -13.61
N GLY A 231 6.24 -14.75 -13.21
CA GLY A 231 6.80 -15.51 -12.10
C GLY A 231 6.22 -15.06 -10.75
N SER A 232 5.97 -16.01 -9.85
CA SER A 232 5.49 -15.70 -8.50
C SER A 232 6.64 -15.29 -7.57
N GLY A 233 6.45 -14.20 -6.83
CA GLY A 233 7.36 -13.71 -5.82
C GLY A 233 7.05 -12.30 -5.33
N GLY A 234 7.84 -11.82 -4.38
CA GLY A 234 7.77 -10.49 -3.80
C GLY A 234 8.99 -9.63 -4.13
N VAL A 235 8.83 -8.33 -3.93
CA VAL A 235 9.84 -7.28 -4.19
C VAL A 235 10.67 -6.91 -2.96
N PHE A 236 10.30 -7.40 -1.77
CA PHE A 236 10.98 -7.10 -0.50
C PHE A 236 12.43 -7.59 -0.47
N ALA A 237 12.67 -8.90 -0.63
CA ALA A 237 14.03 -9.43 -0.60
C ALA A 237 14.94 -8.82 -1.69
N PRO A 238 14.49 -8.65 -2.95
CA PRO A 238 15.24 -7.88 -3.94
C PRO A 238 15.55 -6.45 -3.48
N GLY A 239 14.59 -5.74 -2.87
CA GLY A 239 14.81 -4.40 -2.31
C GLY A 239 15.90 -4.36 -1.24
N LEU A 240 15.89 -5.32 -0.30
CA LEU A 240 16.96 -5.49 0.69
C LEU A 240 18.32 -5.71 0.01
N PHE A 241 18.37 -6.60 -0.98
CA PHE A 241 19.60 -6.92 -1.70
C PHE A 241 20.17 -5.70 -2.43
N LEU A 242 19.31 -4.97 -3.14
CA LEU A 242 19.70 -3.74 -3.85
C LEU A 242 20.22 -2.68 -2.88
N GLY A 243 19.57 -2.54 -1.72
CA GLY A 243 20.03 -1.65 -0.67
C GLY A 243 21.35 -2.05 -0.05
N ALA A 244 21.54 -3.33 0.27
CA ALA A 244 22.79 -3.86 0.82
C ALA A 244 23.96 -3.64 -0.15
N THR A 245 23.77 -3.98 -1.43
CA THR A 245 24.81 -3.85 -2.45
C THR A 245 25.14 -2.39 -2.78
N ALA A 246 24.15 -1.51 -2.93
CA ALA A 246 24.37 -0.08 -3.14
C ALA A 246 25.02 0.59 -1.92
N GLY A 247 24.57 0.24 -0.72
CA GLY A 247 25.14 0.74 0.54
C GLY A 247 26.57 0.28 0.76
N ALA A 248 26.87 -1.01 0.55
CA ALA A 248 28.24 -1.53 0.60
C ALA A 248 29.15 -0.83 -0.40
N ALA A 249 28.70 -0.67 -1.66
CA ALA A 249 29.48 0.01 -2.70
C ALA A 249 29.83 1.44 -2.30
N PHE A 250 28.84 2.18 -1.77
CA PHE A 250 29.05 3.54 -1.27
C PHE A 250 30.01 3.57 -0.07
N GLY A 251 29.84 2.66 0.89
CA GLY A 251 30.73 2.54 2.05
C GLY A 251 32.19 2.28 1.67
N ILE A 252 32.44 1.36 0.73
CA ILE A 252 33.80 1.07 0.22
C ILE A 252 34.39 2.30 -0.49
N VAL A 253 33.57 3.06 -1.23
CA VAL A 253 34.03 4.30 -1.87
C VAL A 253 34.45 5.33 -0.82
N LEU A 254 33.66 5.53 0.23
CA LEU A 254 34.01 6.44 1.32
C LEU A 254 35.29 6.00 2.03
N GLU A 255 35.43 4.70 2.31
CA GLU A 255 36.62 4.13 2.93
C GLU A 255 37.88 4.36 2.07
N ARG A 256 37.81 4.04 0.77
CA ARG A 256 38.94 4.21 -0.16
C ARG A 256 39.34 5.68 -0.38
N LEU A 257 38.39 6.59 -0.29
CA LEU A 257 38.66 8.04 -0.40
C LEU A 257 39.13 8.66 0.93
N GLY A 258 39.18 7.89 2.02
CA GLY A 258 39.49 8.41 3.36
C GLY A 258 38.44 9.38 3.89
N LEU A 259 37.20 9.31 3.37
CA LEU A 259 36.07 10.15 3.75
C LEU A 259 35.11 9.44 4.73
N MET A 260 35.35 8.16 5.02
CA MET A 260 34.55 7.43 6.00
C MET A 260 34.85 7.95 7.41
N PRO A 261 33.82 8.42 8.14
CA PRO A 261 34.03 8.87 9.51
C PRO A 261 34.49 7.75 10.44
N GLU A 262 35.21 8.13 11.49
CA GLU A 262 35.68 7.17 12.51
C GLU A 262 34.53 6.36 13.12
N GLY A 263 34.68 5.05 13.13
CA GLY A 263 33.65 4.11 13.62
C GLY A 263 32.69 3.63 12.54
N GLY A 264 32.67 4.27 11.37
CA GLY A 264 31.94 3.78 10.20
C GLY A 264 32.55 2.50 9.64
N SER A 265 31.72 1.72 8.94
CA SER A 265 32.16 0.56 8.17
C SER A 265 31.28 0.37 6.93
N PRO A 266 31.80 -0.21 5.83
CA PRO A 266 30.97 -0.54 4.68
C PRO A 266 29.75 -1.41 5.02
N ALA A 267 29.89 -2.32 5.99
CA ALA A 267 28.77 -3.11 6.52
C ALA A 267 27.64 -2.26 7.11
N ALA A 268 27.98 -1.18 7.83
CA ALA A 268 26.97 -0.26 8.37
C ALA A 268 26.22 0.48 7.25
N TYR A 269 26.91 0.90 6.18
CA TYR A 269 26.26 1.52 5.02
C TYR A 269 25.41 0.52 4.23
N ALA A 270 25.85 -0.74 4.10
CA ALA A 270 25.06 -1.82 3.51
C ALA A 270 23.74 -2.01 4.28
N LEU A 271 23.82 -2.10 5.60
CA LEU A 271 22.66 -2.22 6.49
C LEU A 271 21.69 -1.06 6.30
N VAL A 272 22.17 0.18 6.40
CA VAL A 272 21.33 1.38 6.22
C VAL A 272 20.70 1.43 4.82
N GLY A 273 21.46 1.02 3.80
CA GLY A 273 21.01 0.96 2.42
C GLY A 273 19.82 0.01 2.21
N MET A 274 19.77 -1.12 2.94
CA MET A 274 18.65 -2.08 2.89
C MET A 274 17.30 -1.40 3.17
N ALA A 275 17.19 -0.68 4.29
CA ALA A 275 15.97 0.04 4.64
C ALA A 275 15.70 1.21 3.70
N ALA A 276 16.75 1.94 3.29
CA ALA A 276 16.59 3.09 2.42
C ALA A 276 15.98 2.71 1.05
N VAL A 277 16.43 1.62 0.42
CA VAL A 277 15.85 1.16 -0.85
C VAL A 277 14.41 0.66 -0.67
N ILE A 278 14.09 -0.10 0.38
CA ILE A 278 12.69 -0.50 0.63
C ILE A 278 11.80 0.72 0.85
N ALA A 279 12.25 1.68 1.67
CA ALA A 279 11.48 2.88 1.98
C ALA A 279 11.19 3.67 0.70
N GLY A 280 12.21 3.86 -0.14
CA GLY A 280 12.06 4.47 -1.47
C GLY A 280 11.13 3.69 -2.40
N ALA A 281 11.23 2.36 -2.46
CA ALA A 281 10.46 1.56 -3.42
C ALA A 281 8.98 1.44 -3.02
N THR A 282 8.72 1.27 -1.73
CA THR A 282 7.38 1.00 -1.18
C THR A 282 6.63 2.24 -0.72
N HIS A 283 7.35 3.36 -0.52
CA HIS A 283 6.88 4.54 0.20
C HIS A 283 6.39 4.28 1.63
N ALA A 284 6.77 3.13 2.22
CA ALA A 284 6.41 2.75 3.58
C ALA A 284 7.62 2.91 4.50
N THR A 285 7.80 4.12 5.03
CA THR A 285 9.03 4.51 5.72
C THR A 285 9.10 3.87 7.10
N LEU A 286 8.00 3.87 7.86
CA LEU A 286 7.98 3.28 9.21
C LEU A 286 8.19 1.78 9.15
N THR A 287 7.50 1.12 8.24
CA THR A 287 7.62 -0.31 7.97
C THR A 287 9.07 -0.68 7.64
N SER A 288 9.72 0.07 6.75
CA SER A 288 11.09 -0.22 6.33
C SER A 288 12.10 -0.09 7.49
N ILE A 289 11.94 0.93 8.33
CA ILE A 289 12.76 1.15 9.52
C ILE A 289 12.58 -0.01 10.51
N LEU A 290 11.33 -0.37 10.81
CA LEU A 290 10.98 -1.39 11.81
C LEU A 290 11.35 -2.80 11.35
N ILE A 291 11.11 -3.14 10.08
CA ILE A 291 11.55 -4.41 9.48
C ILE A 291 13.05 -4.58 9.69
N LEU A 292 13.84 -3.58 9.29
CA LEU A 292 15.28 -3.71 9.37
C LEU A 292 15.78 -3.75 10.82
N PHE A 293 15.17 -2.97 11.71
CA PHE A 293 15.46 -3.03 13.14
C PHE A 293 15.21 -4.43 13.72
N GLU A 294 14.06 -5.05 13.45
CA GLU A 294 13.73 -6.38 13.99
C GLU A 294 14.55 -7.50 13.34
N MET A 295 14.83 -7.41 12.03
CA MET A 295 15.61 -8.41 11.30
C MET A 295 17.09 -8.41 11.65
N THR A 296 17.63 -7.30 12.17
CA THR A 296 19.04 -7.17 12.57
C THR A 296 19.22 -7.19 14.08
N ARG A 297 18.20 -6.77 14.85
CA ARG A 297 18.23 -6.51 16.30
C ARG A 297 19.39 -5.62 16.73
N ASN A 298 19.79 -4.70 15.86
CA ASN A 298 20.90 -3.79 16.10
C ASN A 298 20.40 -2.35 16.29
N THR A 299 20.36 -1.90 17.54
CA THR A 299 19.87 -0.55 17.90
C THR A 299 20.84 0.56 17.51
N TYR A 300 22.13 0.26 17.34
CA TYR A 300 23.17 1.29 17.11
C TYR A 300 23.01 2.01 15.76
N VAL A 301 22.44 1.32 14.78
CA VAL A 301 22.25 1.81 13.40
C VAL A 301 20.86 2.41 13.16
N LEU A 302 19.99 2.45 14.18
CA LEU A 302 18.61 2.89 14.03
C LEU A 302 18.49 4.35 13.54
N LEU A 303 19.27 5.27 14.09
CA LEU A 303 19.22 6.69 13.69
C LEU A 303 19.66 6.90 12.22
N PRO A 304 20.80 6.35 11.75
CA PRO A 304 21.16 6.34 10.33
C PRO A 304 20.07 5.74 9.42
N ILE A 305 19.47 4.62 9.83
CA ILE A 305 18.37 3.98 9.09
C ILE A 305 17.21 4.95 8.91
N MET A 306 16.74 5.57 9.99
CA MET A 306 15.63 6.53 9.95
C MET A 306 15.91 7.69 8.99
N LEU A 307 17.11 8.27 9.07
CA LEU A 307 17.50 9.38 8.22
C LEU A 307 17.55 8.99 6.75
N ALA A 308 18.30 7.93 6.40
CA ALA A 308 18.47 7.51 5.02
C ALA A 308 17.15 7.01 4.41
N ALA A 309 16.30 6.32 5.19
CA ALA A 309 14.98 5.88 4.75
C ALA A 309 14.06 7.06 4.43
N VAL A 310 13.97 8.08 5.30
CA VAL A 310 13.17 9.28 5.02
C VAL A 310 13.67 10.00 3.78
N VAL A 311 14.99 10.20 3.65
CA VAL A 311 15.57 10.86 2.48
C VAL A 311 15.27 10.05 1.20
N ALA A 312 15.44 8.73 1.23
CA ALA A 312 15.14 7.87 0.09
C ALA A 312 13.66 7.93 -0.31
N THR A 313 12.74 7.90 0.65
CA THR A 313 11.30 8.07 0.39
C THR A 313 10.99 9.44 -0.22
N VAL A 314 11.58 10.52 0.29
CA VAL A 314 11.38 11.87 -0.26
C VAL A 314 11.89 11.94 -1.71
N ILE A 315 13.10 11.45 -1.98
CA ILE A 315 13.68 11.45 -3.33
C ILE A 315 12.83 10.60 -4.27
N ALA A 316 12.42 9.40 -3.86
CA ALA A 316 11.59 8.52 -4.66
C ALA A 316 10.22 9.16 -4.96
N SER A 317 9.54 9.68 -3.94
CA SER A 317 8.20 10.28 -4.08
C SER A 317 8.17 11.58 -4.91
N VAL A 318 9.29 12.31 -4.98
CA VAL A 318 9.43 13.46 -5.88
C VAL A 318 9.53 13.02 -7.34
N VAL A 319 10.20 11.90 -7.60
CA VAL A 319 10.40 11.40 -8.97
C VAL A 319 9.23 10.54 -9.47
N GLU A 320 8.63 9.74 -8.59
CA GLU A 320 7.52 8.84 -8.89
C GLU A 320 6.42 9.01 -7.82
N LYS A 321 5.24 9.45 -8.23
CA LYS A 321 4.13 9.71 -7.28
C LYS A 321 3.56 8.43 -6.67
N ASP A 322 3.71 7.32 -7.38
CA ASP A 322 3.21 6.01 -6.98
C ASP A 322 4.33 5.16 -6.41
N SER A 323 4.01 4.29 -5.45
CA SER A 323 4.92 3.25 -5.03
C SER A 323 4.80 2.03 -5.94
N ILE A 324 5.71 1.07 -5.73
CA ILE A 324 5.67 -0.25 -6.38
C ILE A 324 4.34 -0.99 -6.21
N TYR A 325 3.53 -0.63 -5.20
CA TYR A 325 2.23 -1.25 -4.94
C TYR A 325 1.04 -0.44 -5.47
N THR A 326 1.17 0.89 -5.59
CA THR A 326 0.03 1.74 -5.99
C THR A 326 -0.03 2.02 -7.48
N PHE A 327 1.08 1.87 -8.21
CA PHE A 327 1.16 2.21 -9.63
C PHE A 327 0.16 1.42 -10.49
N LYS A 328 0.15 0.08 -10.39
CA LYS A 328 -0.79 -0.78 -11.13
C LYS A 328 -2.24 -0.48 -10.76
N LEU A 329 -2.53 -0.33 -9.47
CA LEU A 329 -3.88 -0.01 -8.98
C LEU A 329 -4.38 1.31 -9.57
N ARG A 330 -3.54 2.35 -9.62
CA ARG A 330 -3.91 3.63 -10.25
C ARG A 330 -4.19 3.47 -11.75
N ARG A 331 -3.42 2.66 -12.48
CA ARG A 331 -3.66 2.39 -13.91
C ARG A 331 -4.96 1.62 -14.17
N GLU A 332 -5.36 0.75 -13.25
CA GLU A 332 -6.65 0.07 -13.26
C GLU A 332 -7.83 0.99 -12.86
N GLY A 333 -7.56 2.27 -12.57
CA GLY A 333 -8.57 3.23 -12.13
C GLY A 333 -8.94 3.11 -10.65
N VAL A 334 -8.24 2.26 -9.88
CA VAL A 334 -8.41 2.15 -8.44
C VAL A 334 -7.67 3.32 -7.77
N LEU A 335 -8.44 4.36 -7.46
CA LEU A 335 -7.97 5.50 -6.68
C LEU A 335 -7.91 5.08 -5.21
N LEU A 336 -6.71 4.73 -4.74
CA LEU A 336 -6.46 4.53 -3.32
C LEU A 336 -6.56 5.89 -2.63
N GLY A 337 -7.60 6.06 -1.82
CA GLY A 337 -7.84 7.23 -0.98
C GLY A 337 -6.55 7.65 -0.29
N ALA A 338 -5.93 8.74 -0.73
CA ALA A 338 -4.79 9.27 0.00
C ALA A 338 -5.30 9.88 1.32
N ALA A 339 -4.46 9.96 2.37
CA ALA A 339 -4.76 10.85 3.49
C ALA A 339 -5.05 12.30 3.01
N ARG A 340 -4.49 12.66 1.85
CA ARG A 340 -4.80 13.87 1.07
C ARG A 340 -6.25 13.96 0.61
N ASP A 341 -6.89 12.85 0.27
CA ASP A 341 -8.27 12.82 -0.22
C ASP A 341 -9.24 13.15 0.92
N ILE A 342 -9.02 12.61 2.13
CA ILE A 342 -9.78 13.00 3.33
C ILE A 342 -9.56 14.48 3.65
N VAL A 343 -8.30 14.96 3.59
CA VAL A 343 -7.99 16.38 3.81
C VAL A 343 -8.67 17.26 2.76
N LEU A 344 -8.70 16.84 1.50
CA LEU A 344 -9.35 17.56 0.41
C LEU A 344 -10.87 17.56 0.58
N LEU A 345 -11.48 16.42 0.91
CA LEU A 345 -12.91 16.29 1.17
C LEU A 345 -13.35 17.19 2.34
N ARG A 346 -12.54 17.31 3.38
CA ARG A 346 -12.75 18.22 4.53
C ARG A 346 -12.64 19.70 4.17
N GLN A 347 -12.04 20.05 3.04
CA GLN A 347 -11.91 21.44 2.59
C GLN A 347 -13.04 21.85 1.64
N ILE A 348 -13.81 20.90 1.12
CA ILE A 348 -14.88 21.18 0.16
C ILE A 348 -16.20 21.28 0.92
N PRO A 349 -16.80 22.48 1.00
CA PRO A 349 -18.10 22.63 1.63
C PRO A 349 -19.18 21.98 0.76
N VAL A 350 -20.19 21.40 1.41
CA VAL A 350 -21.35 20.79 0.74
C VAL A 350 -22.09 21.79 -0.14
N THR A 351 -22.09 23.07 0.24
CA THR A 351 -22.68 24.17 -0.55
C THR A 351 -22.06 24.34 -1.94
N SER A 352 -20.88 23.76 -2.20
CA SER A 352 -20.26 23.76 -3.53
C SER A 352 -20.78 22.64 -4.45
N VAL A 353 -21.60 21.72 -3.95
CA VAL A 353 -22.22 20.65 -4.73
C VAL A 353 -23.54 21.17 -5.31
N PRO A 354 -23.81 20.98 -6.62
CA PRO A 354 -25.09 21.39 -7.18
C PRO A 354 -26.25 20.60 -6.56
N ILE A 355 -27.29 21.30 -6.17
CA ILE A 355 -28.48 20.73 -5.53
C ILE A 355 -29.51 20.38 -6.63
N GLU A 356 -30.21 19.26 -6.49
CA GLU A 356 -31.43 19.00 -7.27
C GLU A 356 -32.61 19.73 -6.61
N PRO A 357 -33.38 20.52 -7.37
CA PRO A 357 -34.52 21.25 -6.83
C PRO A 357 -35.61 20.30 -6.35
N LEU A 358 -36.32 20.73 -5.31
CA LEU A 358 -37.54 20.06 -4.88
C LEU A 358 -38.69 20.36 -5.86
N PRO A 359 -39.67 19.46 -6.00
CA PRO A 359 -40.91 19.77 -6.71
C PRO A 359 -41.60 21.01 -6.11
N GLU A 360 -42.28 21.80 -6.94
CA GLU A 360 -43.03 22.98 -6.47
C GLU A 360 -44.15 22.58 -5.49
N GLU A 361 -44.76 21.41 -5.71
CA GLU A 361 -45.76 20.85 -4.82
C GLU A 361 -45.10 19.98 -3.74
N PRO A 362 -45.27 20.29 -2.44
CA PRO A 362 -44.74 19.45 -1.37
C PRO A 362 -45.38 18.07 -1.37
N VAL A 363 -44.60 17.07 -0.99
CA VAL A 363 -45.04 15.68 -0.85
C VAL A 363 -45.33 15.43 0.63
N PHE A 364 -46.56 15.03 0.94
CA PHE A 364 -46.98 14.64 2.28
C PHE A 364 -47.07 13.13 2.41
N ALA A 365 -46.90 12.60 3.63
CA ALA A 365 -47.06 11.17 3.88
C ALA A 365 -48.48 10.65 3.56
N SER A 366 -49.49 11.52 3.66
CA SER A 366 -50.88 11.21 3.32
C SER A 366 -51.18 11.26 1.82
N ASP A 367 -50.22 11.66 0.98
CA ASP A 367 -50.46 11.72 -0.46
C ASP A 367 -50.54 10.32 -1.08
N PRO A 368 -51.35 10.14 -2.14
CA PRO A 368 -51.38 8.89 -2.89
C PRO A 368 -50.06 8.70 -3.66
N LEU A 369 -49.59 7.45 -3.76
CA LEU A 369 -48.35 7.12 -4.46
C LEU A 369 -48.36 7.57 -5.94
N GLY A 370 -49.53 7.60 -6.57
CA GLY A 370 -49.71 8.11 -7.94
C GLY A 370 -49.23 9.55 -8.14
N LYS A 371 -49.24 10.39 -7.09
CA LYS A 371 -48.65 11.73 -7.13
C LYS A 371 -47.15 11.67 -7.38
N LEU A 372 -46.42 10.79 -6.70
CA LEU A 372 -44.99 10.61 -6.90
C LEU A 372 -44.66 10.10 -8.31
N VAL A 373 -45.48 9.22 -8.87
CA VAL A 373 -45.33 8.76 -10.27
C VAL A 373 -45.45 9.92 -11.25
N THR A 374 -46.41 10.82 -11.00
CA THR A 374 -46.65 12.00 -11.84
C THR A 374 -45.51 13.01 -11.72
N LEU A 375 -45.05 13.28 -10.49
CA LEU A 375 -43.90 14.14 -10.23
C LEU A 375 -42.61 13.57 -10.84
N HIS A 376 -42.40 12.25 -10.76
CA HIS A 376 -41.26 11.59 -11.39
C HIS A 376 -41.27 11.76 -12.91
N ALA A 377 -42.44 11.63 -13.55
CA ALA A 377 -42.58 11.81 -15.00
C ALA A 377 -42.31 13.26 -15.43
N HIS A 378 -42.63 14.25 -14.60
CA HIS A 378 -42.46 15.67 -14.90
C HIS A 378 -41.05 16.19 -14.60
N TYR A 379 -40.49 15.84 -13.44
CA TYR A 379 -39.22 16.38 -12.94
C TYR A 379 -38.03 15.43 -13.17
N HIS A 380 -38.27 14.19 -13.61
CA HIS A 380 -37.25 13.16 -13.83
C HIS A 380 -36.34 12.88 -12.62
N VAL A 381 -36.78 13.22 -11.41
CA VAL A 381 -36.06 12.95 -10.16
C VAL A 381 -36.48 11.61 -9.58
N PRO A 382 -35.54 10.74 -9.20
CA PRO A 382 -35.87 9.39 -8.71
C PRO A 382 -36.32 9.36 -7.25
N ASP A 383 -35.95 10.35 -6.45
CA ASP A 383 -36.14 10.36 -5.00
C ASP A 383 -36.93 11.62 -4.57
N PHE A 384 -37.72 11.51 -3.51
CA PHE A 384 -38.57 12.59 -3.02
C PHE A 384 -38.39 12.81 -1.52
N ALA A 385 -38.19 14.06 -1.12
CA ALA A 385 -38.28 14.48 0.28
C ALA A 385 -39.75 14.59 0.69
N VAL A 386 -40.10 14.01 1.84
CA VAL A 386 -41.45 14.04 2.39
C VAL A 386 -41.47 15.01 3.57
N VAL A 387 -42.51 15.83 3.62
CA VAL A 387 -42.71 16.85 4.65
C VAL A 387 -43.99 16.64 5.45
N ASP A 388 -44.00 17.17 6.67
CA ASP A 388 -45.20 17.31 7.50
C ASP A 388 -45.98 18.59 7.14
N GLN A 389 -47.17 18.77 7.72
CA GLN A 389 -48.05 19.92 7.48
C GLN A 389 -47.41 21.27 7.79
N ASP A 390 -46.43 21.32 8.70
CA ASP A 390 -45.67 22.53 9.04
C ASP A 390 -44.45 22.77 8.14
N GLY A 391 -44.27 21.93 7.12
CA GLY A 391 -43.18 21.97 6.15
C GLY A 391 -41.86 21.39 6.67
N SER A 392 -41.86 20.74 7.84
CA SER A 392 -40.69 20.05 8.37
C SER A 392 -40.45 18.73 7.62
N TYR A 393 -39.19 18.40 7.38
CA TYR A 393 -38.76 17.16 6.76
C TYR A 393 -38.97 15.99 7.71
N ILE A 394 -39.65 14.94 7.24
CA ILE A 394 -39.94 13.74 8.03
C ILE A 394 -39.32 12.45 7.45
N GLY A 395 -38.79 12.50 6.23
CA GLY A 395 -38.13 11.36 5.60
C GLY A 395 -38.08 11.47 4.09
N MET A 396 -37.73 10.37 3.41
CA MET A 396 -37.71 10.29 1.95
C MET A 396 -38.41 9.05 1.44
N VAL A 397 -38.88 9.12 0.21
CA VAL A 397 -39.20 7.96 -0.61
C VAL A 397 -38.13 7.84 -1.69
N THR A 398 -37.48 6.67 -1.78
CA THR A 398 -36.44 6.45 -2.79
C THR A 398 -37.00 5.86 -4.07
N GLY A 399 -36.33 6.10 -5.19
CA GLY A 399 -36.72 5.55 -6.48
C GLY A 399 -36.60 4.02 -6.55
N HIS A 400 -35.76 3.42 -5.69
CA HIS A 400 -35.72 1.97 -5.55
C HIS A 400 -37.04 1.44 -4.95
N ASP A 401 -37.49 2.06 -3.86
CA ASP A 401 -38.73 1.68 -3.17
C ASP A 401 -39.95 1.90 -4.08
N MET A 402 -39.98 3.02 -4.80
CA MET A 402 -41.01 3.28 -5.81
C MET A 402 -41.02 2.23 -6.92
N ARG A 403 -39.86 1.88 -7.50
CA ARG A 403 -39.79 0.85 -8.56
C ARG A 403 -40.27 -0.51 -8.07
N THR A 404 -39.96 -0.87 -6.82
CA THR A 404 -40.44 -2.11 -6.21
C THR A 404 -41.96 -2.11 -6.07
N ALA A 405 -42.55 -1.00 -5.63
CA ALA A 405 -44.01 -0.86 -5.56
C ALA A 405 -44.69 -0.84 -6.95
N LEU A 406 -44.01 -0.34 -7.99
CA LEU A 406 -44.54 -0.27 -9.36
C LEU A 406 -44.60 -1.62 -10.10
N ILE A 407 -44.09 -2.70 -9.50
CA ILE A 407 -44.19 -4.06 -10.05
C ILE A 407 -45.66 -4.49 -10.13
N ASP A 408 -46.47 -4.11 -9.14
CA ASP A 408 -47.91 -4.39 -9.11
C ASP A 408 -48.72 -3.12 -9.38
N ARG A 409 -48.95 -2.85 -10.67
CA ARG A 409 -49.59 -1.60 -11.12
C ARG A 409 -51.03 -1.43 -10.62
N GLU A 410 -51.71 -2.52 -10.27
CA GLU A 410 -53.09 -2.46 -9.76
C GLU A 410 -53.16 -1.94 -8.32
N ALA A 411 -52.07 -2.03 -7.55
CA ALA A 411 -51.99 -1.56 -6.17
C ALA A 411 -51.70 -0.04 -6.04
N ILE A 412 -51.19 0.62 -7.09
CA ILE A 412 -50.77 2.04 -7.07
C ILE A 412 -51.85 3.00 -6.52
N PRO A 413 -53.15 2.89 -6.89
CA PRO A 413 -54.18 3.80 -6.40
C PRO A 413 -54.51 3.63 -4.91
N LEU A 414 -54.09 2.51 -4.31
CA LEU A 414 -54.41 2.13 -2.93
C LEU A 414 -53.25 2.44 -1.97
N LEU A 415 -52.03 2.66 -2.48
CA LEU A 415 -50.84 2.91 -1.68
C LEU A 415 -50.66 4.39 -1.35
N LEU A 416 -50.21 4.67 -0.12
CA LEU A 416 -49.86 6.01 0.35
C LEU A 416 -48.35 6.18 0.40
N VAL A 417 -47.89 7.43 0.30
CA VAL A 417 -46.48 7.80 0.47
C VAL A 417 -45.94 7.30 1.82
N ALA A 418 -46.76 7.33 2.88
CA ALA A 418 -46.42 6.85 4.21
C ALA A 418 -45.93 5.39 4.24
N GLU A 419 -46.39 4.53 3.33
CA GLU A 419 -46.06 3.10 3.30
C GLU A 419 -44.67 2.84 2.71
N LEU A 420 -44.11 3.82 1.99
CA LEU A 420 -42.78 3.80 1.39
C LEU A 420 -41.82 4.78 2.06
N LEU A 421 -42.27 5.47 3.10
CA LEU A 421 -41.51 6.49 3.80
C LEU A 421 -40.34 5.86 4.57
N ARG A 422 -39.13 6.30 4.24
CA ARG A 422 -37.92 5.99 4.99
C ARG A 422 -37.56 7.13 5.93
N THR A 423 -37.61 6.84 7.22
CA THR A 423 -37.23 7.75 8.32
C THR A 423 -35.83 7.47 8.86
N ASP A 424 -35.21 6.37 8.42
CA ASP A 424 -33.88 5.92 8.85
C ASP A 424 -32.73 6.53 8.03
N LEU A 425 -33.06 7.34 7.02
CA LEU A 425 -32.07 8.00 6.16
C LEU A 425 -31.53 9.28 6.81
N PRO A 426 -30.20 9.47 6.82
CA PRO A 426 -29.60 10.66 7.39
C PRO A 426 -29.89 11.88 6.51
N THR A 427 -29.94 13.05 7.14
CA THR A 427 -30.04 14.33 6.41
C THR A 427 -28.65 14.92 6.21
N ILE A 428 -28.53 15.93 5.34
CA ILE A 428 -27.31 16.73 5.13
C ILE A 428 -27.57 18.16 5.58
N HIS A 429 -26.56 18.82 6.16
CA HIS A 429 -26.65 20.22 6.56
C HIS A 429 -25.69 21.11 5.74
N PRO A 430 -26.06 22.38 5.46
CA PRO A 430 -25.23 23.30 4.68
C PRO A 430 -23.84 23.59 5.28
N GLY A 431 -23.68 23.43 6.60
CA GLY A 431 -22.40 23.64 7.29
C GLY A 431 -21.43 22.46 7.19
N GLU A 432 -21.83 21.35 6.59
CA GLU A 432 -21.02 20.14 6.50
C GLU A 432 -20.07 20.17 5.29
N THR A 433 -19.09 19.28 5.35
CA THR A 433 -18.06 19.07 4.34
C THR A 433 -18.28 17.76 3.58
N LEU A 434 -17.59 17.61 2.45
CA LEU A 434 -17.84 16.49 1.54
C LEU A 434 -17.48 15.13 2.15
N ASP A 435 -16.55 15.06 3.11
CA ASP A 435 -16.19 13.82 3.82
C ASP A 435 -17.38 13.23 4.58
N VAL A 436 -18.08 14.06 5.37
CA VAL A 436 -19.28 13.64 6.12
C VAL A 436 -20.38 13.13 5.19
N VAL A 437 -20.56 13.78 4.04
CA VAL A 437 -21.58 13.39 3.06
C VAL A 437 -21.22 12.09 2.35
N VAL A 438 -19.95 11.92 1.98
CA VAL A 438 -19.45 10.67 1.37
C VAL A 438 -19.62 9.49 2.33
N ASP A 439 -19.32 9.68 3.62
CA ASP A 439 -19.50 8.65 4.65
C ASP A 439 -20.97 8.24 4.77
N ARG A 440 -21.91 9.19 4.81
CA ARG A 440 -23.35 8.88 4.81
C ARG A 440 -23.82 8.10 3.59
N PHE A 441 -23.31 8.43 2.40
CA PHE A 441 -23.58 7.65 1.18
C PHE A 441 -22.91 6.27 1.15
N ALA A 442 -21.87 6.06 1.97
CA ALA A 442 -21.22 4.76 2.10
C ALA A 442 -21.97 3.85 3.08
N GLU A 443 -22.51 4.44 4.16
CA GLU A 443 -23.33 3.74 5.17
C GLU A 443 -24.73 3.41 4.65
N HIS A 444 -25.32 4.30 3.85
CA HIS A 444 -26.66 4.15 3.29
C HIS A 444 -26.59 4.03 1.76
N ASP A 445 -26.97 2.87 1.22
CA ASP A 445 -26.95 2.59 -0.23
C ASP A 445 -28.11 3.30 -0.97
N VAL A 446 -28.04 4.63 -1.03
CA VAL A 446 -29.04 5.50 -1.66
C VAL A 446 -28.45 6.41 -2.74
N SER A 447 -29.27 6.79 -3.72
CA SER A 447 -28.89 7.67 -4.83
C SER A 447 -28.79 9.14 -4.45
N SER A 448 -29.61 9.58 -3.49
CA SER A 448 -29.61 10.94 -2.99
C SER A 448 -29.95 11.02 -1.50
N LEU A 449 -29.59 12.13 -0.89
CA LEU A 449 -29.91 12.48 0.49
C LEU A 449 -30.45 13.91 0.54
N CYS A 450 -31.33 14.18 1.50
CA CYS A 450 -31.97 15.48 1.65
C CYS A 450 -31.06 16.48 2.36
N LEU A 451 -30.81 17.63 1.73
CA LEU A 451 -30.19 18.78 2.36
C LEU A 451 -31.26 19.56 3.12
N VAL A 452 -31.09 19.73 4.43
CA VAL A 452 -32.06 20.38 5.31
C VAL A 452 -31.45 21.53 6.10
N THR A 453 -32.29 22.49 6.49
CA THR A 453 -31.88 23.56 7.42
C THR A 453 -31.51 22.98 8.80
N ALA A 454 -30.59 23.63 9.50
CA ALA A 454 -30.28 23.28 10.89
C ALA A 454 -31.44 23.68 11.83
N GLY A 455 -31.70 22.87 12.86
CA GLY A 455 -32.67 23.14 13.93
C GLY A 455 -33.63 21.98 14.21
N ASP A 456 -34.48 22.12 15.24
CA ASP A 456 -35.45 21.09 15.69
C ASP A 456 -36.56 20.78 14.67
N LYS A 457 -36.83 21.71 13.75
CA LYS A 457 -37.78 21.53 12.64
C LYS A 457 -37.06 21.71 11.31
N PRO A 458 -36.29 20.71 10.85
CA PRO A 458 -35.49 20.81 9.64
C PRO A 458 -36.41 21.00 8.44
N ARG A 459 -36.15 21.98 7.58
CA ARG A 459 -36.87 22.18 6.31
C ARG A 459 -36.02 21.71 5.15
N PRO A 460 -36.59 20.99 4.18
CA PRO A 460 -35.82 20.54 3.02
C PRO A 460 -35.47 21.73 2.12
N ILE A 461 -34.20 21.82 1.74
CA ILE A 461 -33.64 22.82 0.81
C ILE A 461 -33.57 22.21 -0.59
N GLY A 462 -33.20 20.93 -0.68
CA GLY A 462 -33.10 20.19 -1.94
C GLY A 462 -32.42 18.84 -1.75
N LEU A 463 -32.19 18.13 -2.85
CA LEU A 463 -31.56 16.81 -2.82
C LEU A 463 -30.13 16.90 -3.33
N ILE A 464 -29.21 16.21 -2.65
CA ILE A 464 -27.83 16.05 -3.11
C ILE A 464 -27.69 14.62 -3.62
N THR A 465 -27.20 14.46 -4.84
CA THR A 465 -27.00 13.13 -5.44
C THR A 465 -25.57 12.67 -5.29
N ARG A 466 -25.38 11.36 -5.08
CA ARG A 466 -24.05 10.73 -4.99
C ARG A 466 -23.20 11.04 -6.23
N GLY A 467 -23.82 11.05 -7.42
CA GLY A 467 -23.15 11.38 -8.67
C GLY A 467 -22.56 12.80 -8.69
N LYS A 468 -23.30 13.79 -8.20
CA LYS A 468 -22.84 15.19 -8.14
C LYS A 468 -21.74 15.38 -7.09
N VAL A 469 -21.85 14.73 -5.94
CA VAL A 469 -20.79 14.69 -4.91
C VAL A 469 -19.49 14.13 -5.50
N MET A 470 -19.55 12.98 -6.16
CA MET A 470 -18.38 12.35 -6.78
C MET A 470 -17.83 13.14 -7.97
N SER A 471 -18.67 13.85 -8.72
CA SER A 471 -18.24 14.77 -9.77
C SER A 471 -17.47 15.95 -9.19
N ARG A 472 -17.98 16.55 -8.10
CA ARG A 472 -17.33 17.68 -7.42
C ARG A 472 -15.98 17.26 -6.83
N TYR A 473 -15.93 16.09 -6.21
CA TYR A 473 -14.70 15.48 -5.72
C TYR A 473 -13.65 15.29 -6.84
N ARG A 474 -14.05 14.70 -7.98
CA ARG A 474 -13.15 14.53 -9.14
C ARG A 474 -12.63 15.85 -9.71
N GLN A 475 -13.47 16.89 -9.75
CA GLN A 475 -13.04 18.23 -10.17
C GLN A 475 -12.01 18.84 -9.20
N ALA A 476 -12.21 18.66 -7.89
CA ALA A 476 -11.25 19.15 -6.90
C ALA A 476 -9.90 18.42 -7.01
N LEU A 477 -9.92 17.10 -7.22
CA LEU A 477 -8.73 16.29 -7.47
C LEU A 477 -7.96 16.71 -8.73
N ALA A 478 -8.66 17.08 -9.81
CA ALA A 478 -8.02 17.51 -11.05
C ALA A 478 -7.29 18.86 -10.92
N ASN A 479 -7.70 19.69 -9.95
CA ASN A 479 -7.18 21.03 -9.71
C ASN A 479 -6.13 21.09 -8.59
N SER A 480 -5.83 19.95 -7.93
CA SER A 480 -4.84 19.80 -6.86
C SER A 480 -3.58 19.09 -7.33
#